data_AF-A0A8J6DW94-F1
#
_entry.id   AF-A0A8J6DW94-F1
#
_cell.length_a   1.000
_cell.length_b   1.000
_cell.length_c   1.000
_cell.angle_alpha   90.00
_cell.angle_beta   90.00
_cell.angle_gamma   90.00
#
_symmetry.space_group_name_H-M   'P 1'
#
loop_
_entity.id
_entity.type
_entity.pdbx_description
1 polymer ?
#
loop_
_entity_poly.entity_id
_entity_poly.type
_entity_poly.pdbx_seq_one_letter_code
_entity_poly.pdbx_strand_id
1 'polypeptide(L)'
;MSPQGPGRLMTPRGYEMVQKLFLDLFRRRLSQRPTAEELEQRNILKPRNEQEEQEEKREIKRRLTRKLSQRPTVEELRERKILIRFSDYVEVADAQDYDRRADKPWTRLTAADKAAIRKELNEFKSTEMEVHELSRHLTRLVLTFYSSITQELCISGASSEQFRPCPAAVAQLPYASSHHLE
;
A
#
# COMPACT_ATOMS: atom_id res chain seq x y z
N MET A 1 22.17 -41.81 62.86
CA MET A 1 23.01 -40.87 62.09
C MET A 1 22.14 -39.71 61.65
N SER A 2 22.23 -38.59 62.35
CA SER A 2 21.54 -37.34 61.97
C SER A 2 22.60 -36.34 61.55
N PRO A 3 22.54 -35.74 60.35
CA PRO A 3 23.53 -34.76 59.95
C PRO A 3 23.19 -33.42 60.60
N GLN A 4 24.02 -33.00 61.55
CA GLN A 4 24.05 -31.61 62.01
C GLN A 4 25.04 -30.85 61.13
N GLY A 5 24.54 -30.17 60.11
CA GLY A 5 25.26 -29.06 59.47
C GLY A 5 24.94 -27.76 60.22
N PRO A 6 25.88 -26.84 60.43
CA PRO A 6 25.55 -25.54 61.01
C PRO A 6 24.73 -24.76 59.99
N GLY A 7 23.41 -24.71 60.19
CA GLY A 7 22.55 -23.73 59.55
C GLY A 7 23.04 -22.35 59.96
N ARG A 8 23.87 -21.74 59.12
CA ARG A 8 24.42 -20.39 59.32
C ARG A 8 23.23 -19.43 59.33
N LEU A 9 22.70 -19.11 60.52
CA LEU A 9 21.65 -18.11 60.69
C LEU A 9 22.18 -16.81 60.08
N MET A 10 21.43 -16.22 59.14
CA MET A 10 21.85 -14.97 58.54
C MET A 10 21.98 -13.91 59.63
N THR A 11 22.93 -12.99 59.48
CA THR A 11 23.10 -11.91 60.46
C THR A 11 21.95 -10.91 60.33
N PRO A 12 21.61 -10.14 61.39
CA PRO A 12 20.60 -9.07 61.30
C PRO A 12 20.81 -8.12 60.11
N ARG A 13 22.06 -7.75 59.83
CA ARG A 13 22.44 -6.96 58.64
C ARG A 13 22.24 -7.70 57.31
N GLY A 14 22.40 -9.02 57.31
CA GLY A 14 22.10 -9.88 56.17
C GLY A 14 20.60 -9.89 55.84
N TYR A 15 19.74 -9.93 56.85
CA TYR A 15 18.29 -9.80 56.66
C TYR A 15 17.91 -8.43 56.11
N GLU A 16 18.50 -7.33 56.60
CA GLU A 16 18.28 -5.98 56.07
C GLU A 16 18.72 -5.85 54.60
N MET A 17 19.87 -6.43 54.23
CA MET A 17 20.36 -6.42 52.85
C MET A 17 19.43 -7.21 51.92
N VAL A 18 18.97 -8.39 52.34
CA VAL A 18 18.00 -9.19 51.58
C VAL A 18 16.66 -8.45 51.46
N GLN A 19 16.19 -7.82 52.54
CA GLN A 19 14.98 -6.99 52.52
C GLN A 19 15.11 -5.81 51.54
N LYS A 20 16.27 -5.14 51.51
CA LYS A 20 16.55 -4.04 50.58
C LYS A 20 16.59 -4.52 49.13
N LEU A 21 17.26 -5.63 48.85
CA LEU A 21 17.32 -6.23 47.51
C LEU A 21 15.93 -6.66 47.01
N PHE A 22 15.11 -7.22 47.90
CA PHE A 22 13.74 -7.59 47.60
C PHE A 22 12.88 -6.36 47.31
N LEU A 23 12.99 -5.30 48.12
CA LEU A 23 12.33 -4.01 47.88
C LEU A 23 12.74 -3.40 46.54
N ASP A 24 14.03 -3.39 46.21
CA ASP A 24 14.55 -2.86 44.94
C ASP A 24 14.04 -3.66 43.74
N LEU A 25 13.97 -5.00 43.84
CA LEU A 25 13.40 -5.86 42.81
C LEU A 25 11.90 -5.56 42.60
N PHE A 26 11.14 -5.46 43.69
CA PHE A 26 9.71 -5.13 43.62
C PHE A 26 9.49 -3.75 43.00
N ARG A 27 10.30 -2.75 43.37
CA ARG A 27 10.21 -1.41 42.83
C ARG A 27 10.46 -1.38 41.32
N ARG A 28 11.45 -2.13 40.83
CA ARG A 28 11.72 -2.30 39.39
C ARG A 28 10.57 -3.00 38.67
N ARG A 29 10.02 -4.09 39.23
CA ARG A 29 8.88 -4.82 38.63
C ARG A 29 7.62 -3.97 38.55
N LEU A 30 7.34 -3.17 39.58
CA LEU A 30 6.19 -2.27 39.59
C LEU A 30 6.35 -1.11 38.59
N SER A 31 7.57 -0.59 38.41
CA SER A 31 7.84 0.48 37.43
C SER A 31 7.66 0.05 35.97
N GLN A 32 7.81 -1.25 35.69
CA GLN A 32 7.68 -1.83 34.35
C GLN A 32 6.37 -2.62 34.19
N ARG A 33 5.40 -2.42 35.08
CA ARG A 33 4.14 -3.17 35.06
C ARG A 33 3.34 -2.77 33.81
N PRO A 34 3.05 -3.71 32.89
CA PRO A 34 2.20 -3.45 31.72
C PRO A 34 0.79 -3.05 32.13
N THR A 35 0.10 -2.29 31.29
CA THR A 35 -1.31 -1.94 31.53
C THR A 35 -2.22 -3.16 31.30
N ALA A 36 -3.44 -3.12 31.85
CA ALA A 36 -4.40 -4.21 31.66
C ALA A 36 -4.74 -4.41 30.18
N GLU A 37 -4.93 -3.32 29.43
CA GLU A 37 -5.23 -3.34 28.00
C GLU A 37 -4.09 -3.97 27.17
N GLU A 38 -2.82 -3.68 27.49
CA GLU A 38 -1.67 -4.31 26.83
C GLU A 38 -1.63 -5.83 27.06
N LEU A 39 -2.05 -6.29 28.24
CA LEU A 39 -2.17 -7.71 28.55
C LEU A 39 -3.34 -8.37 27.82
N GLU A 40 -4.44 -7.64 27.60
CA GLU A 40 -5.59 -8.10 26.80
C GLU A 40 -5.23 -8.25 25.32
N GLN A 41 -4.53 -7.26 24.75
CA GLN A 41 -4.03 -7.31 23.37
C GLN A 41 -3.06 -8.48 23.15
N ARG A 42 -2.26 -8.82 24.18
CA ARG A 42 -1.37 -10.00 24.16
C ARG A 42 -2.07 -11.31 24.50
N ASN A 43 -3.38 -11.30 24.70
CA ASN A 43 -4.19 -12.46 25.09
C ASN A 43 -3.79 -13.10 26.43
N ILE A 44 -3.09 -12.36 27.29
CA ILE A 44 -2.67 -12.80 28.63
C ILE A 44 -3.81 -12.58 29.62
N LEU A 45 -4.48 -11.44 29.53
CA LEU A 45 -5.71 -11.16 30.26
C LEU A 45 -6.89 -11.36 29.30
N LYS A 46 -7.89 -12.15 29.67
CA LYS A 46 -9.11 -12.28 28.87
C LYS A 46 -10.21 -11.44 29.51
N PRO A 47 -10.72 -10.40 28.84
CA PRO A 47 -11.79 -9.55 29.38
C PRO A 47 -13.18 -10.22 29.32
N ARG A 48 -13.27 -11.41 28.71
CA ARG A 48 -14.53 -12.01 28.26
C ARG A 48 -15.05 -13.12 29.15
N ASN A 49 -16.37 -13.17 29.32
CA ASN A 49 -17.07 -14.28 29.97
C ASN A 49 -16.82 -15.59 29.20
N GLU A 50 -16.61 -16.69 29.93
CA GLU A 50 -16.37 -18.02 29.32
C GLU A 50 -17.49 -18.45 28.35
N GLN A 51 -18.73 -18.01 28.63
CA GLN A 51 -19.88 -18.26 27.76
C GLN A 51 -19.77 -17.54 26.41
N GLU A 52 -19.35 -16.28 26.38
CA GLU A 52 -19.17 -15.53 25.14
C GLU A 52 -18.04 -16.11 24.29
N GLU A 53 -16.92 -16.51 24.91
CA GLU A 53 -15.83 -17.16 24.18
C GLU A 53 -16.29 -18.49 23.54
N GLN A 54 -17.14 -19.23 24.25
CA GLN A 54 -17.68 -20.49 23.73
C GLN A 54 -18.67 -20.25 22.59
N GLU A 55 -19.49 -19.20 22.67
CA GLU A 55 -20.39 -18.79 21.60
C GLU A 55 -19.62 -18.34 20.35
N GLU A 56 -18.58 -17.53 20.51
CA GLU A 56 -17.71 -17.12 19.41
C GLU A 56 -17.00 -18.29 18.77
N LYS A 57 -16.46 -19.23 19.56
CA LYS A 57 -15.86 -20.46 19.03
C LYS A 57 -16.87 -21.26 18.23
N ARG A 58 -18.11 -21.38 18.71
CA ARG A 58 -19.20 -22.06 17.99
C ARG A 58 -19.53 -21.35 16.69
N GLU A 59 -19.61 -20.02 16.70
CA GLU A 59 -19.90 -19.23 15.51
C GLU A 59 -18.77 -19.34 14.47
N ILE A 60 -17.51 -19.19 14.89
CA ILE A 60 -16.33 -19.33 14.04
C ILE A 60 -16.33 -20.72 13.42
N LYS A 61 -16.57 -21.77 14.22
CA LYS A 61 -16.64 -23.16 13.73
C LYS A 61 -17.76 -23.33 12.72
N ARG A 62 -18.96 -22.82 13.00
CA ARG A 62 -20.11 -22.86 12.08
C ARG A 62 -19.79 -22.15 10.76
N ARG A 63 -19.21 -20.95 10.82
CA ARG A 63 -18.83 -20.15 9.64
C ARG A 63 -17.76 -20.87 8.82
N LEU A 64 -16.76 -21.44 9.48
CA LEU A 64 -15.69 -22.18 8.83
C LEU A 64 -16.24 -23.42 8.11
N THR A 65 -17.06 -24.24 8.77
CA THR A 65 -17.68 -25.42 8.16
C THR A 65 -18.45 -25.06 6.90
N ARG A 66 -19.26 -23.99 6.94
CA ARG A 66 -19.99 -23.50 5.75
C ARG A 66 -19.07 -23.06 4.61
N LYS A 67 -17.96 -22.36 4.92
CA LYS A 67 -16.98 -21.93 3.91
C LYS A 67 -16.25 -23.12 3.28
N LEU A 68 -15.91 -24.12 4.08
CA LEU A 68 -15.23 -25.33 3.60
C LEU A 68 -16.15 -26.21 2.76
N SER A 69 -17.44 -26.30 3.09
CA SER A 69 -18.41 -27.09 2.30
C SER A 69 -18.73 -26.47 0.94
N GLN A 70 -18.57 -25.15 0.80
CA GLN A 70 -18.79 -24.41 -0.46
C GLN A 70 -17.48 -24.12 -1.19
N ARG A 71 -16.42 -24.88 -0.90
CA ARG A 71 -15.12 -24.68 -1.53
C ARG A 71 -15.20 -25.13 -3.00
N PRO A 72 -14.93 -24.25 -3.97
CA PRO A 72 -14.95 -24.62 -5.38
C PRO A 72 -13.84 -25.63 -5.70
N THR A 73 -14.08 -26.45 -6.72
CA THR A 73 -13.10 -27.44 -7.21
C THR A 73 -11.94 -26.76 -7.96
N VAL A 74 -10.83 -27.48 -8.12
CA VAL A 74 -9.66 -26.97 -8.85
C VAL A 74 -10.01 -26.74 -10.33
N GLU A 75 -10.84 -27.61 -10.88
CA GLU A 75 -11.37 -27.58 -12.23
C GLU A 75 -12.21 -26.30 -12.45
N GLU A 76 -13.16 -25.98 -11.57
CA GLU A 76 -13.96 -24.75 -11.63
C GLU A 76 -13.11 -23.47 -11.59
N LEU A 77 -12.04 -23.47 -10.78
CA LEU A 77 -11.14 -22.32 -10.69
C LEU A 77 -10.28 -22.15 -11.96
N ARG A 78 -9.98 -23.25 -12.68
CA ARG A 78 -9.33 -23.20 -13.99
C ARG A 78 -10.29 -22.72 -15.08
N GLU A 79 -11.55 -23.17 -15.07
CA GLU A 79 -12.60 -22.71 -15.98
C GLU A 79 -12.88 -21.21 -15.82
N ARG A 80 -12.93 -20.73 -14.57
CA ARG A 80 -13.05 -19.30 -14.26
C ARG A 80 -11.79 -18.48 -14.53
N LYS A 81 -10.72 -19.11 -15.05
CA LYS A 81 -9.42 -18.49 -15.32
C LYS A 81 -8.85 -17.75 -14.10
N ILE A 82 -9.11 -18.26 -12.90
CA ILE A 82 -8.50 -17.77 -11.66
C ILE A 82 -7.15 -18.45 -11.47
N LEU A 83 -7.08 -19.75 -11.77
CA LEU A 83 -5.84 -20.52 -11.82
C LEU A 83 -5.31 -20.57 -13.26
N ILE A 84 -4.99 -19.40 -13.84
CA ILE A 84 -4.27 -19.36 -15.12
C ILE A 84 -2.84 -19.85 -14.87
N ARG A 85 -2.47 -20.94 -15.55
CA ARG A 85 -1.07 -21.40 -15.59
C ARG A 85 -0.36 -20.62 -16.69
N PHE A 86 0.67 -19.88 -16.31
CA PHE A 86 1.63 -19.35 -17.28
C PHE A 86 2.57 -20.48 -17.70
N SER A 87 2.98 -20.51 -18.97
CA SER A 87 4.07 -21.39 -19.39
C SER A 87 5.36 -20.90 -18.75
N ASP A 88 6.07 -21.78 -18.08
CA ASP A 88 7.41 -21.48 -17.53
C ASP A 88 8.45 -21.33 -18.64
N TYR A 89 8.16 -21.86 -19.83
CA TYR A 89 9.02 -21.80 -20.99
C TYR A 89 8.63 -20.63 -21.88
N VAL A 90 9.60 -19.78 -22.17
CA VAL A 90 9.50 -18.65 -23.11
C VAL A 90 10.46 -18.93 -24.25
N GLU A 91 9.96 -18.96 -25.47
CA GLU A 91 10.79 -19.10 -26.67
C GLU A 91 11.52 -17.79 -26.93
N VAL A 92 12.84 -17.87 -27.11
CA VAL A 92 13.69 -16.73 -27.45
C VAL A 92 14.20 -16.95 -28.86
N ALA A 93 13.97 -15.97 -29.74
CA ALA A 93 14.51 -15.93 -31.09
C ALA A 93 15.39 -14.69 -31.23
N ASP A 94 16.44 -14.81 -32.04
CA ASP A 94 17.34 -13.69 -32.31
C ASP A 94 16.61 -12.60 -33.09
N ALA A 95 16.70 -11.37 -32.60
CA ALA A 95 16.23 -10.21 -33.33
C ALA A 95 17.22 -9.85 -34.44
N GLN A 96 16.73 -9.23 -35.53
CA GLN A 96 17.62 -8.76 -36.59
C GLN A 96 18.58 -7.69 -36.05
N ASP A 97 19.87 -7.85 -36.36
CA ASP A 97 20.94 -6.91 -36.00
C ASP A 97 21.15 -5.88 -37.11
N TYR A 98 20.37 -4.81 -37.05
CA TYR A 98 20.53 -3.64 -37.92
C TYR A 98 20.31 -2.36 -37.10
N ASP A 99 20.89 -1.26 -37.60
CA ASP A 99 20.74 0.04 -36.96
C ASP A 99 19.31 0.56 -37.08
N ARG A 100 18.59 0.61 -35.95
CA ARG A 100 17.22 1.13 -35.83
C ARG A 100 17.18 2.62 -35.44
N ARG A 101 18.32 3.32 -35.45
CA ARG A 101 18.38 4.73 -35.08
C ARG A 101 17.70 5.58 -36.16
N ALA A 102 16.82 6.46 -35.71
CA ALA A 102 16.18 7.49 -36.51
C ALA A 102 16.36 8.86 -35.85
N ASP A 103 16.41 9.93 -36.64
CA ASP A 103 16.38 11.28 -36.09
C ASP A 103 15.08 11.51 -35.31
N LYS A 104 15.16 12.34 -34.27
CA LYS A 104 14.04 12.69 -33.40
C LYS A 104 13.68 14.17 -33.61
N PRO A 105 13.08 14.54 -34.75
CA PRO A 105 12.86 15.95 -35.11
C PRO A 105 12.01 16.70 -34.08
N TRP A 106 11.13 16.00 -33.35
CA TRP A 106 10.32 16.57 -32.26
C TRP A 106 11.14 17.16 -31.10
N THR A 107 12.43 16.81 -30.97
CA THR A 107 13.32 17.36 -29.93
C THR A 107 13.81 18.77 -30.24
N ARG A 108 13.83 19.17 -31.53
CA ARG A 108 14.36 20.46 -32.00
C ARG A 108 13.26 21.51 -32.26
N LEU A 109 12.03 21.25 -31.82
CA LEU A 109 10.88 22.16 -32.04
C LEU A 109 10.95 23.38 -31.12
N THR A 110 10.92 24.58 -31.72
CA THR A 110 10.87 25.85 -30.98
C THR A 110 9.47 26.10 -30.41
N ALA A 111 9.33 27.10 -29.52
CA ALA A 111 8.04 27.50 -28.97
C ALA A 111 7.08 28.01 -30.07
N ALA A 112 7.63 28.70 -31.09
CA ALA A 112 6.89 29.16 -32.26
C ALA A 112 6.40 27.99 -33.12
N ASP A 113 7.27 27.00 -33.40
CA ASP A 113 6.89 25.80 -34.17
C ASP A 113 5.78 25.03 -33.48
N LYS A 114 5.88 24.87 -32.15
CA LYS A 114 4.82 24.22 -31.36
C LYS A 114 3.51 25.01 -31.42
N ALA A 115 3.55 26.34 -31.43
CA ALA A 115 2.35 27.16 -31.55
C ALA A 115 1.71 27.04 -32.94
N ALA A 116 2.51 27.03 -34.00
CA ALA A 116 2.05 26.81 -35.37
C ALA A 116 1.40 25.43 -35.52
N ILE A 117 2.07 24.36 -35.07
CA ILE A 117 1.57 22.98 -35.11
C ILE A 117 0.25 22.84 -34.32
N ARG A 118 0.11 23.51 -33.17
CA ARG A 118 -1.16 23.51 -32.41
C ARG A 118 -2.31 24.13 -33.21
N LYS A 119 -2.06 25.26 -33.86
CA LYS A 119 -3.07 25.96 -34.67
C LYS A 119 -3.49 25.10 -35.86
N GLU A 120 -2.52 24.55 -36.59
CA GLU A 120 -2.74 23.67 -37.73
C GLU A 120 -3.53 22.42 -37.35
N LEU A 121 -3.16 21.75 -36.25
CA LEU A 121 -3.87 20.54 -35.80
C LEU A 121 -5.29 20.83 -35.31
N ASN A 122 -5.53 21.98 -34.67
CA ASN A 122 -6.89 22.34 -34.23
C ASN A 122 -7.78 22.66 -35.43
N GLU A 123 -7.25 23.38 -36.43
CA GLU A 123 -7.95 23.64 -37.70
C GLU A 123 -8.33 22.31 -38.36
N PHE A 124 -7.35 21.46 -38.66
CA PHE A 124 -7.55 20.15 -39.30
C PHE A 124 -8.59 19.29 -38.58
N LYS A 125 -8.52 19.19 -37.24
CA LYS A 125 -9.45 18.36 -36.45
C LYS A 125 -10.88 18.90 -36.41
N SER A 126 -11.06 20.19 -36.68
CA SER A 126 -12.37 20.84 -36.62
C SER A 126 -13.05 20.93 -37.98
N THR A 127 -12.28 21.04 -39.06
CA THR A 127 -12.82 21.29 -40.40
C THR A 127 -12.64 20.13 -41.38
N GLU A 128 -11.56 19.35 -41.28
CA GLU A 128 -11.21 18.33 -42.29
C GLU A 128 -11.32 16.90 -41.76
N MET A 129 -11.01 16.66 -40.49
CA MET A 129 -11.01 15.32 -39.91
C MET A 129 -12.44 14.80 -39.69
N GLU A 130 -12.83 13.77 -40.44
CA GLU A 130 -14.13 13.13 -40.26
C GLU A 130 -14.20 12.37 -38.93
N VAL A 131 -15.18 12.72 -38.10
CA VAL A 131 -15.47 12.07 -36.82
C VAL A 131 -16.97 11.87 -36.70
N HIS A 132 -17.37 10.65 -36.36
CA HIS A 132 -18.76 10.30 -36.09
C HIS A 132 -19.37 11.22 -35.03
N GLU A 133 -20.62 11.66 -35.23
CA GLU A 133 -21.26 12.69 -34.41
C GLU A 133 -21.21 12.38 -32.91
N LEU A 134 -21.49 11.12 -32.53
CA LEU A 134 -21.45 10.66 -31.13
C LEU A 134 -20.06 10.68 -30.51
N SER A 135 -18.98 10.62 -31.31
CA SER A 135 -17.60 10.55 -30.85
C SER A 135 -16.86 11.89 -30.95
N ARG A 136 -17.51 12.96 -31.45
CA ARG A 136 -16.89 14.28 -31.61
C ARG A 136 -16.32 14.86 -30.30
N HIS A 137 -16.91 14.50 -29.15
CA HIS A 137 -16.42 14.90 -27.83
C HIS A 137 -15.06 14.28 -27.45
N LEU A 138 -14.61 13.24 -28.15
CA LEU A 138 -13.30 12.60 -27.96
C LEU A 138 -12.20 13.28 -28.80
N THR A 139 -12.55 14.19 -29.70
CA THR A 139 -11.59 14.92 -30.51
C THR A 139 -10.69 15.77 -29.64
N ARG A 140 -9.43 15.34 -29.48
CA ARG A 140 -8.44 16.04 -28.65
C ARG A 140 -7.96 17.31 -29.31
N LEU A 141 -8.53 18.44 -28.93
CA LEU A 141 -8.02 19.78 -29.26
C LEU A 141 -6.86 20.17 -28.34
N VAL A 142 -5.90 20.94 -28.87
CA VAL A 142 -4.74 21.39 -28.11
C VAL A 142 -4.98 22.82 -27.61
N LEU A 143 -5.15 22.97 -26.29
CA LEU A 143 -5.36 24.28 -25.65
C LEU A 143 -4.05 25.07 -25.59
N THR A 144 -4.11 26.37 -25.92
CA THR A 144 -2.95 27.27 -26.00
C THR A 144 -2.60 27.95 -24.67
N PHE A 145 -3.23 27.56 -23.55
CA PHE A 145 -3.24 28.36 -22.31
C PHE A 145 -2.07 28.18 -21.33
N TYR A 146 -1.04 27.38 -21.66
CA TYR A 146 0.19 27.32 -20.85
C TYR A 146 1.29 28.16 -21.49
N SER A 147 1.26 29.48 -21.28
CA SER A 147 2.47 30.29 -21.47
C SER A 147 2.63 31.50 -20.53
N SER A 148 1.63 31.87 -19.72
CA SER A 148 1.74 33.08 -18.89
C SER A 148 2.10 32.87 -17.41
N ILE A 149 2.12 31.64 -16.86
CA ILE A 149 2.32 31.41 -15.41
C ILE A 149 3.63 30.68 -15.05
N THR A 150 4.39 30.11 -16.01
CA THR A 150 5.60 29.32 -15.70
C THR A 150 6.91 29.79 -16.32
N GLN A 151 6.96 30.98 -16.92
CA GLN A 151 8.21 31.49 -17.52
C GLN A 151 9.11 32.32 -16.58
N GLU A 152 8.67 32.71 -15.38
CA GLU A 152 9.49 33.51 -14.45
C GLU A 152 10.28 32.74 -13.38
N LEU A 153 10.31 31.41 -13.38
CA LEU A 153 11.00 30.65 -12.31
C LEU A 153 12.08 29.67 -12.76
N CYS A 154 12.55 29.72 -14.01
CA CYS A 154 13.62 28.83 -14.49
C CYS A 154 14.86 29.53 -15.05
N ILE A 155 15.09 30.81 -14.72
CA ILE A 155 16.39 31.48 -14.93
C ILE A 155 16.98 31.85 -13.57
N SER A 156 17.27 30.84 -12.74
CA SER A 156 18.38 30.90 -11.80
C SER A 156 18.84 29.48 -11.54
N GLY A 157 20.12 29.23 -11.80
CA GLY A 157 20.68 27.89 -11.84
C GLY A 157 20.59 27.14 -10.52
N ALA A 158 20.37 25.84 -10.61
CA ALA A 158 20.85 24.89 -9.62
C ALA A 158 21.09 23.54 -10.30
N SER A 159 22.21 22.93 -9.92
CA SER A 159 22.77 21.69 -10.42
C SER A 159 21.79 20.52 -10.47
N SER A 160 22.13 19.58 -11.33
CA SER A 160 21.80 18.16 -11.27
C SER A 160 21.57 17.64 -9.84
N GLU A 161 20.31 17.34 -9.49
CA GLU A 161 19.86 16.14 -8.79
C GLU A 161 18.37 16.28 -8.43
N GLN A 162 17.61 15.19 -8.62
CA GLN A 162 16.29 14.96 -8.02
C GLN A 162 15.12 15.82 -8.51
N PHE A 163 14.62 15.51 -9.71
CA PHE A 163 13.17 15.68 -9.97
C PHE A 163 12.40 14.54 -9.27
N ARG A 164 12.04 14.77 -8.01
CA ARG A 164 10.95 14.02 -7.37
C ARG A 164 9.63 14.64 -7.84
N PRO A 165 8.63 13.87 -8.30
CA PRO A 165 7.31 14.45 -8.56
C PRO A 165 6.69 14.90 -7.23
N CYS A 166 6.25 16.16 -7.14
CA CYS A 166 5.40 16.61 -6.05
C CYS A 166 4.12 15.76 -6.04
N PRO A 167 3.64 15.31 -4.86
CA PRO A 167 2.47 14.46 -4.76
C PRO A 167 1.25 15.26 -5.22
N ALA A 168 0.62 14.84 -6.31
CA ALA A 168 -0.67 15.37 -6.70
C ALA A 168 -1.63 15.15 -5.54
N ALA A 169 -2.18 16.25 -5.04
CA ALA A 169 -3.26 16.26 -4.08
C ALA A 169 -4.33 15.26 -4.54
N VAL A 170 -4.62 14.29 -3.67
CA VAL A 170 -5.75 13.39 -3.78
C VAL A 170 -7.00 14.25 -3.64
N ALA A 171 -7.49 14.78 -4.76
CA ALA A 171 -8.84 15.31 -4.86
C ALA A 171 -9.77 14.09 -4.77
N GLN A 172 -10.35 13.91 -3.60
CA GLN A 172 -11.48 13.02 -3.35
C GLN A 172 -12.59 13.38 -4.33
N LEU A 173 -12.80 12.57 -5.37
CA LEU A 173 -14.06 12.57 -6.09
C LEU A 173 -15.10 11.90 -5.19
N PRO A 174 -16.29 12.49 -4.98
CA PRO A 174 -17.34 11.83 -4.23
C PRO A 174 -17.78 10.60 -5.03
N TYR A 175 -17.69 9.45 -4.37
CA TYR A 175 -18.23 8.18 -4.83
C TYR A 175 -19.75 8.37 -5.00
N ALA A 176 -20.23 8.49 -6.23
CA ALA A 176 -21.65 8.46 -6.54
C ALA A 176 -22.16 7.05 -6.23
N SER A 177 -22.82 6.94 -5.09
CA SER A 177 -23.53 5.75 -4.64
C SER A 177 -24.78 5.59 -5.51
N SER A 178 -24.72 4.71 -6.51
CA SER A 178 -25.93 4.20 -7.16
C SER A 178 -26.49 3.05 -6.33
N HIS A 179 -27.28 3.42 -5.31
CA HIS A 179 -28.31 2.54 -4.77
C HIS A 179 -29.50 2.51 -5.73
N HIS A 180 -29.92 1.28 -6.07
CA HIS A 180 -31.27 0.82 -6.41
C HIS A 180 -32.15 1.65 -7.36
N LEU A 181 -32.53 1.02 -8.48
CA LEU A 181 -33.94 0.80 -8.81
C LEU A 181 -34.08 -0.44 -9.71
N GLU A 182 -34.91 -1.36 -9.21
CA GLU A 182 -35.60 -2.54 -9.79
C GLU A 182 -34.88 -3.51 -10.74
#